data_AF-A0A3Q9JQ84-F1
#
_entry.id   AF-A0A3Q9JQ84-F1
#
_cell.length_a   1.000
_cell.length_b   1.000
_cell.length_c   1.000
_cell.angle_alpha   90.00
_cell.angle_beta   90.00
_cell.angle_gamma   90.00
#
_symmetry.space_group_name_H-M   'P 1'
#
loop_
_entity.id
_entity.type
_entity.pdbx_description
1 polymer ?
#
loop_
_entity_poly.entity_id
_entity_poly.type
_entity_poly.pdbx_seq_one_letter_code
_entity_poly.pdbx_strand_id
1 'polypeptide(L)'
;DFKLEAARLKTFENWPVSHIVSPEDLARAGFYSLQNGDNTKCAFCKGIVRAWEPNDVPDIEHKKHFPECSFVVSTINPRLESAPFKNVNIVNNDVDGNLGELGVQKHNGPKRPDYGTVDNRLKTYINWSPNLIQTPEILSQAGFYYEGMGDQVRCFHCDGGLRHWDPDD
;
A
#
# COMPACT_ATOMS: atom_id res chain seq x y z
N ASP A 1 -8.81 21.41 30.54
CA ASP A 1 -9.68 21.13 29.38
C ASP A 1 -8.84 20.43 28.32
N PHE A 2 -9.27 19.26 27.83
CA PHE A 2 -8.52 18.42 26.88
C PHE A 2 -8.90 18.67 25.41
N LYS A 3 -9.59 19.78 25.12
CA LYS A 3 -9.87 20.21 23.74
C LYS A 3 -8.61 20.50 22.93
N LEU A 4 -7.55 21.02 23.56
CA LEU A 4 -6.26 21.27 22.91
C LEU A 4 -5.45 19.98 22.77
N GLU A 5 -4.93 19.72 21.57
CA GLU A 5 -4.09 18.54 21.30
C GLU A 5 -2.82 18.50 22.15
N ALA A 6 -2.10 19.62 22.26
CA ALA A 6 -0.92 19.70 23.11
C ALA A 6 -1.22 19.40 24.59
N ALA A 7 -2.42 19.72 25.07
CA ALA A 7 -2.83 19.37 26.43
C ALA A 7 -3.10 17.86 26.58
N ARG A 8 -3.60 17.19 25.54
CA ARG A 8 -3.75 15.73 25.51
C ARG A 8 -2.40 15.04 25.44
N LEU A 9 -1.49 15.52 24.58
CA LEU A 9 -0.15 14.96 24.43
C LEU A 9 0.62 14.93 25.76
N LYS A 10 0.52 16.01 26.55
CA LYS A 10 1.14 16.08 27.88
C LYS A 10 0.69 14.99 28.85
N THR A 11 -0.48 14.38 28.66
CA THR A 11 -0.97 13.31 29.54
C THR A 11 -0.23 11.99 29.35
N PHE A 12 0.47 11.81 28.23
CA PHE A 12 1.20 10.60 27.88
C PHE A 12 2.63 10.57 28.43
N GLU A 13 2.92 11.39 29.45
CA GLU A 13 4.15 11.25 30.22
C GLU A 13 4.22 9.82 30.79
N ASN A 14 5.32 9.11 30.51
CA ASN A 14 5.52 7.69 30.86
C ASN A 14 4.54 6.70 30.20
N TRP A 15 4.10 6.97 28.97
CA TRP A 15 3.26 6.03 28.20
C TRP A 15 3.93 4.65 28.02
N PRO A 16 3.30 3.54 28.47
CA PRO A 16 3.98 2.24 28.58
C PRO A 16 4.18 1.50 27.25
N VAL A 17 3.42 1.84 26.20
CA VAL A 17 3.40 1.12 24.92
C VAL A 17 3.70 2.03 23.72
N SER A 18 4.59 3.01 23.90
CA SER A 18 5.00 3.96 22.84
C SER A 18 5.60 3.31 21.60
N HIS A 19 6.15 2.10 21.74
CA HIS A 19 6.70 1.30 20.64
C HIS A 19 5.61 0.65 19.77
N ILE A 20 4.38 0.56 20.27
CA ILE A 20 3.22 -0.04 19.57
C ILE A 20 2.36 1.06 18.95
N VAL A 21 2.05 2.09 19.75
CA VAL A 21 1.22 3.22 19.34
C VAL A 21 1.78 4.52 19.94
N SER A 22 1.99 5.52 19.07
CA SER A 22 2.64 6.77 19.48
C SER A 22 1.69 7.67 20.29
N PRO A 23 2.19 8.32 21.36
CA PRO A 23 1.45 9.39 22.06
C PRO A 23 0.92 10.49 21.14
N GLU A 24 1.67 10.85 20.12
CA GLU A 24 1.33 11.88 19.12
C GLU A 24 0.09 11.49 18.34
N ASP A 25 0.03 10.25 17.83
CA ASP A 25 -1.12 9.75 17.09
C ASP A 25 -2.37 9.64 17.97
N LEU A 26 -2.21 9.20 19.23
CA LEU A 26 -3.30 9.15 20.20
C LEU A 26 -3.86 10.55 20.49
N ALA A 27 -2.98 11.52 20.77
CA ALA A 27 -3.38 12.91 21.02
C ALA A 27 -4.08 13.53 19.80
N ARG A 28 -3.55 13.30 18.59
CA ARG A 28 -4.10 13.75 17.31
C ARG A 28 -5.45 13.11 16.96
N ALA A 29 -5.68 11.88 17.42
CA ALA A 29 -6.96 11.18 17.33
C ALA A 29 -7.97 11.60 18.42
N GLY A 30 -7.60 12.54 19.30
CA GLY A 30 -8.50 13.10 20.32
C GLY A 30 -8.42 12.41 21.68
N PHE A 31 -7.48 11.48 21.87
CA PHE A 31 -7.31 10.73 23.12
C PHE A 31 -6.32 11.39 24.08
N TYR A 32 -6.55 11.19 25.37
CA TYR A 32 -5.61 11.48 26.44
C TYR A 32 -5.44 10.24 27.33
N SER A 33 -4.28 10.07 27.95
CA SER A 33 -3.98 8.95 28.84
C SER A 33 -4.72 9.06 30.16
N LEU A 34 -5.17 7.92 30.69
CA LEU A 34 -5.71 7.82 32.04
C LEU A 34 -4.65 7.48 33.10
N GLN A 35 -3.36 7.40 32.71
CA GLN A 35 -2.22 7.02 33.57
C GLN A 35 -2.41 5.67 34.28
N ASN A 36 -3.17 4.77 33.67
CA ASN A 36 -3.39 3.42 34.16
C ASN A 36 -3.25 2.44 32.99
N GLY A 37 -2.08 1.81 32.89
CA GLY A 37 -1.74 0.97 31.74
C GLY A 37 -1.80 1.76 30.44
N ASP A 38 -2.39 1.14 29.42
CA ASP A 38 -2.60 1.72 28.10
C ASP A 38 -4.02 2.28 27.90
N ASN A 39 -4.72 2.60 28.99
CA ASN A 39 -6.06 3.15 28.91
C ASN A 39 -6.03 4.60 28.42
N THR A 40 -6.82 4.87 27.38
CA THR A 40 -6.97 6.19 26.78
C THR A 40 -8.44 6.60 26.75
N LYS A 41 -8.70 7.91 26.84
CA LYS A 41 -10.06 8.45 26.83
C LYS A 41 -10.19 9.60 25.85
N CYS A 42 -11.26 9.62 25.08
CA CYS A 42 -11.53 10.69 24.14
C CYS A 42 -11.96 11.96 24.88
N ALA A 43 -11.37 13.11 24.52
CA ALA A 43 -11.75 14.40 25.08
C ALA A 43 -13.19 14.83 24.70
N PHE A 44 -13.75 14.28 23.61
CA PHE A 44 -15.01 14.71 23.01
C PHE A 44 -16.17 13.76 23.37
N CYS A 45 -16.12 12.49 22.95
CA CYS A 45 -17.19 11.52 23.25
C CYS A 45 -17.05 10.81 24.60
N LYS A 46 -15.92 11.00 25.31
CA LYS A 46 -15.60 10.32 26.58
C LYS A 46 -15.46 8.80 26.48
N GLY A 47 -15.48 8.23 25.26
CA GLY A 47 -15.19 6.83 24.99
C GLY A 47 -13.78 6.45 25.43
N ILE A 48 -13.63 5.22 25.92
CA ILE A 48 -12.37 4.66 26.43
C ILE A 48 -11.90 3.54 25.50
N VAL A 49 -10.63 3.59 25.11
CA VAL A 49 -9.94 2.56 24.32
C VAL A 49 -8.72 2.08 25.11
N ARG A 50 -8.46 0.78 25.10
CA ARG A 50 -7.44 0.07 25.88
C ARG A 50 -7.02 -1.20 25.15
N ALA A 51 -5.97 -1.86 25.65
CA ALA A 51 -5.38 -3.05 25.03
C ALA A 51 -4.99 -2.78 23.57
N TRP A 52 -4.20 -1.71 23.36
CA TRP A 52 -3.66 -1.32 22.06
C TRP A 52 -2.72 -2.40 21.53
N GLU A 53 -2.95 -2.82 20.28
CA GLU A 53 -2.21 -3.87 19.61
C GLU A 53 -1.26 -3.30 18.55
N PRO A 54 -0.20 -4.04 18.19
CA PRO A 54 0.61 -3.70 17.02
C PRO A 54 -0.26 -3.58 15.76
N ASN A 55 -0.08 -2.46 15.05
CA ASN A 55 -0.83 -2.03 13.85
C ASN A 55 -2.17 -1.31 14.11
N ASP A 56 -2.57 -1.11 15.37
CA ASP A 56 -3.72 -0.25 15.64
C ASP A 56 -3.46 1.19 15.20
N VAL A 57 -4.43 1.76 14.49
CA VAL A 57 -4.40 3.16 14.06
C VAL A 57 -5.43 3.93 14.88
N PRO A 58 -5.04 4.89 15.74
CA PRO A 58 -5.95 5.58 16.65
C PRO A 58 -7.17 6.22 15.98
N ASP A 59 -7.01 6.82 14.80
CA ASP A 59 -8.11 7.39 14.02
C ASP A 59 -9.14 6.32 13.58
N ILE A 60 -8.65 5.14 13.18
CA ILE A 60 -9.48 4.01 12.73
C ILE A 60 -10.21 3.40 13.93
N GLU A 61 -9.49 3.12 15.02
CA GLU A 61 -10.08 2.53 16.23
C GLU A 61 -11.10 3.48 16.87
N HIS A 62 -10.84 4.79 16.89
CA HIS A 62 -11.81 5.77 17.37
C HIS A 62 -13.10 5.75 16.53
N LYS A 63 -12.98 5.73 15.20
CA LYS A 63 -14.14 5.66 14.30
C LYS A 63 -14.92 4.35 14.46
N LYS A 64 -14.21 3.23 14.57
CA LYS A 64 -14.78 1.88 14.70
C LYS A 64 -15.58 1.73 16.00
N HIS A 65 -15.04 2.20 17.13
CA HIS A 65 -15.67 2.03 18.44
C HIS A 65 -16.66 3.15 18.80
N PHE A 66 -16.46 4.37 18.30
CA PHE A 66 -17.30 5.53 18.62
C PHE A 66 -17.65 6.33 17.35
N PRO A 67 -18.38 5.75 16.39
CA PRO A 67 -18.65 6.39 15.09
C PRO A 67 -19.46 7.68 15.22
N GLU A 68 -20.26 7.84 16.28
CA GLU A 68 -21.08 9.03 16.54
C GLU A 68 -20.33 10.14 17.31
N CYS A 69 -19.05 9.93 17.63
CA CYS A 69 -18.25 10.98 18.27
C CYS A 69 -18.18 12.21 17.36
N SER A 70 -18.53 13.38 17.89
CA SER A 70 -18.50 14.64 17.11
C SER A 70 -17.12 14.93 16.50
N PHE A 71 -16.04 14.57 17.20
CA PHE A 71 -14.67 14.68 16.68
C PHE A 71 -14.37 13.68 15.57
N VAL A 72 -14.91 12.46 15.64
CA VAL A 72 -14.81 11.49 14.56
C VAL A 72 -15.49 12.04 13.30
N VAL A 73 -16.74 12.49 13.45
CA VAL A 73 -17.55 12.98 12.35
C VAL A 73 -16.93 14.21 11.69
N SER A 74 -16.50 15.21 12.48
CA SER A 74 -16.03 16.49 11.94
C SER A 74 -14.54 16.53 11.58
N THR A 75 -13.71 15.68 12.18
CA THR A 75 -12.25 15.76 12.04
C THR A 75 -11.63 14.50 11.46
N ILE A 76 -11.96 13.33 12.02
CA ILE A 76 -11.31 12.08 11.60
C ILE A 76 -11.85 11.60 10.25
N ASN A 77 -13.16 11.64 10.01
CA ASN A 77 -13.73 11.22 8.73
C ASN A 77 -13.14 11.99 7.55
N PRO A 78 -13.11 13.35 7.56
CA PRO A 78 -12.44 14.11 6.50
C PRO A 78 -10.97 13.76 6.33
N ARG A 79 -10.22 13.57 7.43
CA ARG A 79 -8.80 13.21 7.39
C ARG A 79 -8.56 11.85 6.73
N LEU A 80 -9.41 10.88 7.07
CA LEU A 80 -9.39 9.58 6.43
C LEU A 80 -9.74 9.74 4.94
N GLU A 81 -10.79 10.49 4.58
CA GLU A 81 -11.22 10.74 3.19
C GLU A 81 -10.16 11.47 2.33
N SER A 82 -9.42 12.41 2.92
CA SER A 82 -8.34 13.13 2.27
C SER A 82 -7.03 12.33 2.17
N ALA A 83 -6.99 11.12 2.73
CA ALA A 83 -5.80 10.28 2.62
C ALA A 83 -5.56 9.95 1.13
N PRO A 84 -4.35 10.20 0.59
CA PRO A 84 -4.05 10.10 -0.84
C PRO A 84 -4.21 8.69 -1.43
N PHE A 85 -4.52 7.69 -0.60
CA PHE A 85 -4.61 6.29 -0.96
C PHE A 85 -6.04 5.72 -0.98
N LYS A 86 -7.07 6.51 -0.68
CA LYS A 86 -8.46 6.01 -0.70
C LYS A 86 -9.05 5.78 -2.10
N ASN A 87 -8.35 6.22 -3.14
CA ASN A 87 -8.76 6.00 -4.52
C ASN A 87 -7.94 4.90 -5.20
N VAL A 88 -7.36 3.95 -4.47
CA VAL A 88 -7.07 2.63 -5.07
C VAL A 88 -8.37 1.82 -5.09
N ASN A 89 -9.34 2.36 -5.82
CA ASN A 89 -10.38 1.55 -6.39
C ASN A 89 -9.70 0.78 -7.54
N ILE A 90 -9.37 -0.49 -7.30
CA ILE A 90 -9.12 -1.46 -8.38
C ILE A 90 -10.48 -1.74 -9.03
N VAL A 91 -11.08 -0.70 -9.62
CA VAL A 91 -12.22 -0.83 -10.50
C VAL A 91 -11.61 -0.79 -11.89
N ASN A 92 -11.54 -1.97 -12.49
CA ASN A 92 -11.23 -2.12 -13.90
C ASN A 92 -12.18 -1.24 -14.73
N ASN A 93 -11.57 -0.53 -15.68
CA ASN A 93 -12.15 0.03 -16.90
C ASN A 93 -13.22 1.13 -16.72
N ASP A 94 -12.75 2.36 -17.00
CA ASP A 94 -13.38 3.38 -17.86
C ASP A 94 -13.29 4.78 -17.22
N VAL A 95 -12.06 5.32 -17.18
CA VAL A 95 -11.87 6.76 -16.97
C VAL A 95 -11.83 7.42 -18.34
N ASP A 96 -13.00 7.85 -18.80
CA ASP A 96 -13.20 8.79 -19.92
C ASP A 96 -12.73 10.19 -19.49
N GLY A 97 -11.45 10.29 -19.17
CA GLY A 97 -10.76 11.53 -18.84
C GLY A 97 -9.63 11.72 -19.82
N ASN A 98 -9.66 12.83 -20.56
CA ASN A 98 -8.61 13.28 -21.47
C ASN A 98 -7.35 13.70 -20.68
N LEU A 99 -6.68 12.70 -20.12
CA LEU A 99 -5.46 12.82 -19.32
C LEU A 99 -4.22 13.19 -20.16
N GLY A 100 -4.36 13.18 -21.50
CA GLY A 100 -3.28 13.52 -22.43
C GLY A 100 -2.87 14.99 -22.40
N GLU A 101 -3.77 15.89 -21.99
CA GLU A 101 -3.49 17.34 -21.94
C GLU A 101 -2.55 17.73 -20.79
N LEU A 102 -2.42 16.89 -19.76
CA LEU A 102 -1.52 17.10 -18.62
C LEU A 102 -0.14 16.44 -18.81
N GLY A 103 0.15 15.89 -20.00
CA GLY A 103 1.41 15.18 -20.26
C GLY A 103 1.54 13.85 -19.51
N VAL A 104 0.47 13.39 -18.86
CA VAL A 104 0.46 12.13 -18.11
C VAL A 104 0.36 10.96 -19.08
N GLN A 105 1.43 10.18 -19.16
CA GLN A 105 1.44 8.95 -19.97
C GLN A 105 0.53 7.92 -19.30
N LYS A 106 -0.51 7.49 -20.00
CA LYS A 106 -1.33 6.35 -19.57
C LYS A 106 -0.44 5.09 -19.59
N HIS A 107 0.02 4.66 -18.43
CA HIS A 107 0.64 3.35 -18.29
C HIS A 107 -0.47 2.30 -18.33
N ASN A 108 -0.63 1.65 -19.48
CA ASN A 108 -1.46 0.45 -19.58
C ASN A 108 -0.80 -0.65 -18.74
N GLY A 109 -1.61 -1.40 -17.99
CA GLY A 109 -1.13 -2.57 -17.26
C GLY A 109 -0.46 -3.61 -18.20
N PRO A 110 0.22 -4.61 -17.63
CA PRO A 110 0.93 -5.60 -18.43
C PRO A 110 -0.04 -6.35 -19.34
N LYS A 111 0.32 -6.49 -20.63
CA LYS A 111 -0.49 -7.24 -21.60
C LYS A 111 -0.62 -8.73 -21.27
N ARG A 112 0.32 -9.29 -20.50
CA ARG A 112 0.32 -10.67 -19.99
C ARG A 112 0.50 -10.68 -18.46
N PRO A 113 -0.57 -10.42 -17.68
CA PRO A 113 -0.50 -10.36 -16.22
C PRO A 113 -0.12 -11.69 -15.55
N ASP A 114 -0.44 -12.81 -16.19
CA ASP A 114 -0.08 -14.17 -15.80
C ASP A 114 1.44 -14.38 -15.70
N TYR A 115 2.21 -13.63 -16.49
CA TYR A 115 3.67 -13.59 -16.45
C TYR A 115 4.22 -12.39 -15.66
N GLY A 116 3.44 -11.80 -14.76
CA GLY A 116 3.80 -10.62 -13.99
C GLY A 116 5.00 -10.82 -13.05
N THR A 117 5.18 -12.02 -12.51
CA THR A 117 6.31 -12.35 -11.62
C THR A 117 7.48 -12.96 -12.38
N VAL A 118 8.70 -12.74 -11.90
CA VAL A 118 9.92 -13.37 -12.45
C VAL A 118 9.77 -14.89 -12.45
N ASP A 119 9.25 -15.46 -11.38
CA ASP A 119 9.06 -16.91 -11.25
C ASP A 119 8.10 -17.50 -12.29
N ASN A 120 7.02 -16.79 -12.62
CA ASN A 120 6.09 -17.25 -13.65
C ASN A 120 6.72 -17.21 -15.04
N ARG A 121 7.60 -16.24 -15.29
CA ARG A 121 8.38 -16.19 -16.54
C ARG A 121 9.42 -17.30 -16.60
N LEU A 122 10.16 -17.55 -15.52
CA LEU A 122 11.15 -18.62 -15.44
C LEU A 122 10.55 -19.99 -15.77
N LYS A 123 9.34 -20.28 -15.28
CA LYS A 123 8.62 -21.53 -15.55
C LYS A 123 8.35 -21.79 -17.04
N THR A 124 8.45 -20.78 -17.90
CA THR A 124 8.23 -20.96 -19.35
C THR A 124 9.44 -21.57 -20.05
N TYR A 125 10.65 -21.45 -19.49
CA TYR A 125 11.92 -21.84 -20.14
C TYR A 125 12.24 -23.34 -20.10
N ILE A 126 11.23 -24.21 -20.01
CA ILE A 126 11.40 -25.68 -19.84
C ILE A 126 12.25 -26.31 -20.95
N ASN A 127 12.18 -25.76 -22.17
CA ASN A 127 12.91 -26.24 -23.35
C ASN A 127 13.86 -25.17 -23.92
N TRP A 128 14.36 -24.25 -23.09
CA TRP A 128 15.32 -23.26 -23.55
C TRP A 128 16.66 -23.91 -23.88
N SER A 129 17.26 -23.53 -25.00
CA SER A 129 18.52 -24.12 -25.45
C SER A 129 19.66 -23.78 -24.48
N PRO A 130 20.41 -24.75 -23.96
CA PRO A 130 21.54 -24.49 -23.07
C PRO A 130 22.76 -23.90 -23.81
N ASN A 131 22.72 -23.85 -25.14
CA ASN A 131 23.81 -23.33 -25.98
C ASN A 131 23.70 -21.81 -26.22
N LEU A 132 22.64 -21.16 -25.73
CA LEU A 132 22.48 -19.70 -25.80
C LEU A 132 23.12 -19.07 -24.56
N ILE A 133 23.78 -17.92 -24.75
CA ILE A 133 24.44 -17.21 -23.65
C ILE A 133 23.43 -16.56 -22.72
N GLN A 134 22.28 -16.14 -23.26
CA GLN A 134 21.22 -15.51 -22.50
C GLN A 134 20.55 -16.56 -21.61
N THR A 135 20.67 -16.35 -20.29
CA THR A 135 20.10 -17.29 -19.32
C THR A 135 18.62 -16.98 -19.08
N PRO A 136 17.79 -18.01 -18.82
CA PRO A 136 16.40 -17.83 -18.41
C PRO A 136 16.21 -16.82 -17.26
N GLU A 137 17.16 -16.75 -16.32
CA GLU A 137 17.13 -15.81 -15.20
C GLU A 137 17.26 -14.37 -15.66
N ILE A 138 18.23 -14.07 -16.53
CA ILE A 138 18.46 -12.72 -17.06
C ILE A 138 17.26 -12.29 -17.90
N LEU A 139 16.78 -13.16 -18.79
CA LEU A 139 15.62 -12.87 -19.63
C LEU A 139 14.36 -12.66 -18.79
N SER A 140 14.13 -13.51 -17.78
CA SER A 140 12.99 -13.36 -16.87
C SER A 140 13.09 -12.09 -16.04
N GLN A 141 14.26 -11.70 -15.54
CA GLN A 141 14.45 -10.43 -14.83
C GLN A 141 14.20 -9.22 -15.74
N ALA A 142 14.62 -9.30 -17.00
CA ALA A 142 14.36 -8.27 -18.03
C ALA A 142 12.88 -8.21 -18.49
N GLY A 143 12.02 -9.09 -17.98
CA GLY A 143 10.58 -9.08 -18.27
C GLY A 143 10.17 -10.02 -19.40
N PHE A 144 11.03 -10.94 -19.82
CA PHE A 144 10.77 -11.85 -20.93
C PHE A 144 10.37 -13.25 -20.46
N TYR A 145 9.37 -13.84 -21.11
CA TYR A 145 9.01 -15.25 -20.99
C TYR A 145 9.22 -15.97 -22.34
N TYR A 146 9.50 -17.26 -22.30
CA TYR A 146 9.72 -18.10 -23.48
C TYR A 146 8.39 -18.52 -24.12
N GLU A 147 8.27 -18.39 -25.45
CA GLU A 147 7.07 -18.83 -26.18
C GLU A 147 7.04 -20.34 -26.47
N GLY A 148 8.13 -21.06 -26.18
CA GLY A 148 8.20 -22.51 -26.38
C GLY A 148 8.74 -22.95 -27.75
N MET A 149 9.11 -22.01 -28.63
CA MET A 149 9.66 -22.31 -29.95
C MET A 149 10.97 -21.56 -30.22
N GLY A 150 12.04 -22.32 -30.50
CA GLY A 150 13.35 -21.77 -30.82
C GLY A 150 13.96 -21.00 -29.66
N ASP A 151 14.29 -19.73 -29.90
CA ASP A 151 14.87 -18.80 -28.95
C ASP A 151 13.96 -17.57 -28.72
N GLN A 152 12.67 -17.71 -29.06
CA GLN A 152 11.73 -16.61 -29.07
C GLN A 152 11.22 -16.30 -27.67
N VAL A 153 11.36 -15.05 -27.26
CA VAL A 153 10.87 -14.57 -25.98
C VAL A 153 9.97 -13.36 -26.14
N ARG A 154 9.02 -13.17 -25.22
CA ARG A 154 8.08 -12.05 -25.21
C ARG A 154 8.09 -11.28 -23.91
N CYS A 155 8.00 -9.96 -24.01
CA CYS A 155 7.85 -9.07 -22.87
C CYS A 155 6.43 -9.20 -22.29
N PHE A 156 6.31 -9.55 -21.02
CA PHE A 156 4.99 -9.67 -20.37
C PHE A 156 4.21 -8.35 -20.34
N HIS A 157 4.90 -7.21 -20.35
CA HIS A 157 4.27 -5.91 -20.22
C HIS A 157 3.79 -5.33 -21.56
N CYS A 158 4.66 -5.32 -22.57
CA CYS A 158 4.36 -4.70 -23.87
C CYS A 158 4.02 -5.71 -24.99
N ASP A 159 4.18 -7.01 -24.74
CA ASP A 159 3.98 -8.13 -25.69
C ASP A 159 4.93 -8.09 -26.91
N GLY A 160 5.97 -7.26 -26.86
CA GLY A 160 7.05 -7.22 -27.84
C GLY A 160 7.92 -8.46 -27.76
N GLY A 161 8.29 -9.01 -28.92
CA GLY A 161 9.07 -10.24 -29.02
C GLY A 161 10.50 -10.01 -29.49
N LEU A 162 11.44 -10.81 -28.97
CA LEU A 162 12.83 -10.90 -29.40
C LEU A 162 13.15 -12.34 -29.80
N ARG A 163 14.07 -12.50 -30.76
CA ARG A 163 14.52 -13.79 -31.32
C ARG A 163 15.83 -13.60 -32.07
N HIS A 164 16.44 -14.71 -32.49
CA HIS A 164 17.73 -14.75 -33.17
C HIS A 164 18.84 -14.16 -32.31
N TRP A 165 18.95 -14.66 -31.08
CA TRP A 165 19.99 -14.25 -30.15
C TRP A 165 21.35 -14.73 -30.64
N ASP A 166 22.27 -13.79 -30.85
CA ASP A 166 23.64 -14.09 -31.22
C ASP A 166 24.44 -14.52 -29.99
N PRO A 167 25.50 -15.35 -30.17
CA PRO A 167 26.39 -15.71 -29.07
C PRO A 167 27.09 -14.52 -28.42
N ASP A 168 27.12 -13.34 -29.04
CA ASP A 168 27.76 -12.14 -28.52
C ASP A 168 26.77 -11.10 -27.95
N ASP A 169 25.46 -11.39 -27.95
CA ASP A 169 24.38 -10.52 -27.46
C ASP A 169 24.23 -10.48 -25.92
#